data_AF-A0A1D6HAW9-F1
#
_entry.id   AF-A0A1D6HAW9-F1
#
_cell.length_a   1.000
_cell.length_b   1.000
_cell.length_c   1.000
_cell.angle_alpha   90.00
_cell.angle_beta   90.00
_cell.angle_gamma   90.00
#
_symmetry.space_group_name_H-M   'P 1'
#
loop_
_entity.id
_entity.type
_entity.pdbx_description
1 polymer ?
#
loop_
_entity_poly.entity_id
_entity_poly.type
_entity_poly.pdbx_seq_one_letter_code
_entity_poly.pdbx_strand_id
1 'polypeptide(L)'
;MPEKENLCLYGLPNETWEVTLPAEEVPPELPEPALGINFARDGMVEKDWLSLVAVHSDAWLLSVAFYFGARFGFDKDARFVFCFHGKGLIPFFLL
;
A
#
# COMPACT_ATOMS: atom_id res chain seq x y z
N MET A 1 -10.93 21.01 -6.41
CA MET A 1 -10.54 21.31 -7.81
C MET A 1 -11.02 20.16 -8.66
N PRO A 2 -12.05 20.34 -9.50
CA PRO A 2 -12.73 19.22 -10.19
C PRO A 2 -11.88 18.49 -11.24
N GLU A 3 -10.65 18.95 -11.52
CA GLU A 3 -9.82 18.47 -12.64
C GLU A 3 -8.56 17.69 -12.22
N LYS A 4 -8.30 17.51 -10.91
CA LYS A 4 -7.17 16.66 -10.50
C LYS A 4 -7.61 15.21 -10.48
N GLU A 5 -6.90 14.36 -11.21
CA GLU A 5 -7.11 12.92 -11.17
C GLU A 5 -6.77 12.34 -9.78
N ASN A 6 -7.36 11.20 -9.44
CA ASN A 6 -7.15 10.53 -8.17
C ASN A 6 -5.86 9.70 -8.20
N LEU A 7 -4.83 10.14 -7.49
CA LEU A 7 -3.53 9.47 -7.49
C LEU A 7 -3.41 8.46 -6.34
N CYS A 8 -2.65 7.41 -6.58
CA CYS A 8 -2.25 6.37 -5.62
C CYS A 8 -0.73 6.42 -5.40
N LEU A 9 -0.26 5.91 -4.27
CA LEU A 9 1.16 5.67 -4.02
C LEU A 9 1.44 4.16 -4.12
N TYR A 10 2.28 3.77 -5.08
CA TYR A 10 2.73 2.40 -5.28
C TYR A 10 4.16 2.23 -4.80
N GLY A 11 4.41 1.15 -4.06
CA GLY A 11 5.74 0.65 -3.74
C GLY A 11 6.09 -0.53 -4.65
N LEU A 12 7.29 -0.51 -5.23
CA LEU A 12 7.75 -1.50 -6.18
C LEU A 12 8.80 -2.44 -5.55
N PRO A 13 8.95 -3.69 -6.04
CA PRO A 13 9.90 -4.65 -5.47
C PRO A 13 11.38 -4.25 -5.53
N ASN A 14 11.72 -3.28 -6.39
CA ASN A 14 13.06 -2.72 -6.54
C ASN A 14 13.36 -1.57 -5.55
N GLU A 15 12.58 -1.46 -4.47
CA GLU A 15 12.71 -0.43 -3.42
C GLU A 15 12.46 1.01 -3.92
N THR A 16 11.81 1.16 -5.08
CA THR A 16 11.34 2.45 -5.57
C THR A 16 9.84 2.61 -5.35
N TRP A 17 9.35 3.83 -5.53
CA TRP A 17 7.94 4.15 -5.43
C TRP A 17 7.52 5.05 -6.59
N GLU A 18 6.23 5.03 -6.90
CA GLU A 18 5.62 5.89 -7.91
C GLU A 18 4.28 6.44 -7.41
N VAL A 19 3.98 7.67 -7.80
CA VAL A 19 2.66 8.28 -7.60
C VAL A 19 2.01 8.40 -8.97
N THR A 20 0.98 7.59 -9.21
CA THR A 20 0.36 7.44 -10.52
C THR A 20 -1.12 7.13 -10.39
N LEU A 21 -1.83 7.06 -11.51
CA LEU A 21 -3.23 6.65 -11.58
C LEU A 21 -3.38 5.18 -11.18
N PRO A 22 -4.57 4.78 -10.67
CA PRO A 22 -4.87 3.37 -10.45
C PRO A 22 -4.77 2.55 -11.73
N ALA A 23 -4.66 1.22 -11.59
CA ALA A 23 -4.59 0.33 -12.73
C ALA A 23 -5.86 0.43 -13.59
N GLU A 24 -5.69 0.44 -14.92
CA GLU A 24 -6.83 0.50 -15.85
C GLU A 24 -7.56 -0.86 -15.99
N GLU A 25 -6.89 -1.96 -15.63
CA GLU A 25 -7.44 -3.32 -15.75
C GLU A 25 -8.57 -3.59 -14.74
N VAL A 26 -9.63 -4.29 -15.20
CA VAL A 26 -10.78 -4.65 -14.37
C VAL A 26 -11.09 -6.16 -14.49
N PRO A 27 -10.86 -6.97 -13.44
CA PRO A 27 -10.27 -6.60 -12.15
C PRO A 27 -8.75 -6.40 -12.23
N PRO A 28 -8.18 -5.53 -11.37
CA PRO A 28 -6.73 -5.38 -11.29
C PRO A 28 -6.07 -6.67 -10.78
N GLU A 29 -4.83 -6.93 -11.21
CA GLU A 29 -4.10 -8.12 -10.76
C GLU A 29 -3.75 -8.05 -9.27
N LEU A 30 -3.35 -6.89 -8.76
CA LEU A 30 -2.98 -6.70 -7.34
C LEU A 30 -4.04 -5.88 -6.61
N PRO A 31 -4.14 -6.01 -5.27
CA PRO A 31 -4.88 -5.06 -4.46
C PRO A 31 -4.46 -3.62 -4.78
N GLU A 32 -5.43 -2.71 -4.87
CA GLU A 32 -5.14 -1.31 -5.18
C GLU A 32 -4.77 -0.51 -3.92
N PRO A 33 -3.84 0.47 -4.00
CA PRO A 33 -3.54 1.37 -2.90
C PRO A 33 -4.69 2.34 -2.63
N ALA A 34 -4.55 3.16 -1.58
CA ALA A 34 -5.51 4.23 -1.32
C ALA A 34 -5.56 5.25 -2.47
N LEU A 35 -6.76 5.45 -2.99
CA LEU A 35 -7.05 6.34 -4.10
C LEU A 35 -7.25 7.78 -3.63
N GLY A 36 -6.66 8.75 -4.36
CA GLY A 36 -6.90 10.17 -4.14
C GLY A 36 -6.08 10.78 -2.99
N ILE A 37 -4.91 10.24 -2.68
CA ILE A 37 -4.03 10.79 -1.62
C ILE A 37 -3.69 12.28 -1.84
N ASN A 38 -3.70 12.73 -3.09
CA ASN A 38 -3.43 14.10 -3.52
C ASN A 38 -4.53 15.10 -3.16
N PHE A 39 -5.74 14.65 -2.80
CA PHE A 39 -6.85 15.53 -2.42
C PHE A 39 -6.72 16.06 -1.00
N ALA A 40 -6.27 15.20 -0.08
CA ALA A 40 -6.15 15.53 1.33
C ALA A 40 -4.91 16.41 1.63
N ARG A 41 -3.91 16.40 0.73
CA ARG A 41 -2.60 17.01 0.94
C ARG A 41 -2.64 18.49 1.34
N ASP A 42 -3.36 19.30 0.57
CA ASP A 42 -3.39 20.75 0.78
C ASP A 42 -4.41 21.16 1.87
N GLY A 43 -5.21 20.21 2.37
CA GLY A 43 -6.25 20.42 3.39
C GLY A 43 -5.87 19.95 4.80
N MET A 44 -4.65 19.44 4.99
CA MET A 44 -4.15 18.88 6.25
C MET A 44 -2.78 19.46 6.60
N VAL A 45 -2.40 19.36 7.89
CA VAL A 45 -1.00 19.56 8.28
C VAL A 45 -0.18 18.47 7.59
N GLU A 46 0.96 18.85 7.00
CA GLU A 46 1.80 17.94 6.21
C GLU A 46 2.12 16.63 6.93
N LYS A 47 2.46 16.70 8.22
CA LYS A 47 2.72 15.52 9.06
C LYS A 47 1.51 14.59 9.16
N ASP A 48 0.31 15.14 9.28
CA ASP A 48 -0.92 14.35 9.40
C ASP A 48 -1.28 13.71 8.05
N TRP A 49 -1.04 14.42 6.95
CA TRP A 49 -1.15 13.86 5.60
C TRP A 49 -0.16 12.72 5.36
N LEU A 50 1.11 12.91 5.73
CA LEU A 50 2.12 11.85 5.64
C LEU A 50 1.75 10.64 6.51
N SER A 51 1.22 10.88 7.71
CA SER A 51 0.74 9.81 8.60
C SER A 51 -0.44 9.04 8.00
N LEU A 52 -1.37 9.75 7.36
CA LEU A 52 -2.49 9.15 6.63
C LEU A 52 -1.98 8.26 5.49
N VAL A 53 -1.08 8.78 4.65
CA VAL A 53 -0.47 8.03 3.55
C VAL A 53 0.25 6.80 4.08
N ALA A 54 1.03 6.91 5.16
CA ALA A 54 1.76 5.79 5.76
C ALA A 54 0.83 4.67 6.23
N VAL A 55 -0.24 4.99 6.96
CA VAL A 55 -1.21 3.98 7.44
C VAL A 55 -1.88 3.25 6.27
N HIS A 56 -2.22 3.97 5.21
CA HIS A 56 -2.79 3.36 4.01
C HIS A 56 -1.77 2.50 3.24
N SER A 57 -0.52 2.93 3.16
CA SER A 57 0.57 2.17 2.56
C SER A 57 0.87 0.88 3.33
N ASP A 58 0.90 0.91 4.67
CA ASP A 58 1.09 -0.28 5.51
C ASP A 58 -0.02 -1.31 5.29
N ALA A 59 -1.28 -0.84 5.27
CA ALA A 59 -2.43 -1.70 5.01
C ALA A 59 -2.39 -2.31 3.59
N TRP A 60 -1.96 -1.53 2.60
CA TRP A 60 -1.83 -1.99 1.23
C TRP A 60 -0.72 -3.03 1.08
N LEU A 61 0.47 -2.82 1.66
CA LEU A 61 1.57 -3.79 1.64
C LEU A 61 1.16 -5.12 2.29
N LEU A 62 0.42 -5.07 3.41
CA LEU A 62 -0.13 -6.26 4.04
C LEU A 62 -1.11 -6.98 3.10
N SER A 63 -1.99 -6.23 2.42
CA SER A 63 -2.93 -6.79 1.45
C SER A 63 -2.22 -7.50 0.29
N VAL A 64 -1.22 -6.85 -0.34
CA VAL A 64 -0.42 -7.42 -1.43
C VAL A 64 0.32 -8.67 -0.98
N ALA A 65 0.91 -8.65 0.21
CA ALA A 65 1.63 -9.80 0.73
C ALA A 65 0.73 -11.00 0.98
N PHE A 66 -0.45 -10.78 1.57
CA PHE A 66 -1.43 -11.86 1.79
C PHE A 66 -2.08 -12.34 0.50
N TYR A 67 -2.23 -11.46 -0.50
CA TYR A 67 -2.67 -11.84 -1.84
C TYR A 67 -1.71 -12.87 -2.46
N PHE A 68 -0.40 -12.59 -2.43
CA PHE A 68 0.61 -13.54 -2.88
C PHE A 68 0.68 -14.78 -2.00
N GLY A 69 0.61 -14.63 -0.68
CA GLY A 69 0.57 -15.77 0.25
C GLY A 69 -0.56 -16.74 -0.09
N ALA A 70 -1.76 -16.24 -0.39
CA ALA A 70 -2.89 -17.05 -0.83
C ALA A 70 -2.62 -17.74 -2.19
N ARG A 71 -2.08 -17.01 -3.18
CA ARG A 71 -1.72 -17.59 -4.49
C ARG A 71 -0.62 -18.66 -4.39
N PHE A 72 0.29 -18.54 -3.44
CA PHE A 72 1.33 -19.53 -3.16
C PHE A 72 0.88 -20.67 -2.23
N GLY A 73 -0.39 -20.68 -1.81
CA GLY A 73 -0.96 -21.76 -1.02
C GLY A 73 -0.61 -21.73 0.47
N PHE A 74 -0.37 -20.54 1.05
CA PHE A 74 -0.09 -20.41 2.48
C PHE A 74 -1.23 -21.00 3.31
N ASP A 75 -0.88 -21.94 4.18
CA ASP A 75 -1.77 -22.47 5.20
C ASP A 75 -1.85 -21.53 6.42
N LYS A 76 -2.52 -21.99 7.49
CA LYS A 76 -2.69 -21.21 8.72
C LYS A 76 -1.34 -20.86 9.36
N ASP A 77 -0.41 -21.79 9.37
CA ASP A 77 0.87 -21.64 10.07
C ASP A 77 1.80 -20.72 9.28
N ALA A 78 1.82 -20.84 7.95
CA ALA A 78 2.54 -19.93 7.07
C ALA A 78 2.03 -18.47 7.22
N ARG A 79 0.69 -18.27 7.28
CA ARG A 79 0.11 -16.95 7.55
C ARG A 79 0.48 -16.41 8.94
N PHE A 80 0.52 -17.28 9.94
CA PHE A 80 0.90 -16.89 11.30
C PHE A 80 2.37 -16.48 11.39
N VAL A 81 3.28 -17.28 10.82
CA VAL A 81 4.72 -16.96 10.75
C VAL A 81 4.94 -15.63 10.02
N PHE A 82 4.22 -15.41 8.92
CA PHE A 82 4.28 -14.18 8.15
C PHE A 82 3.88 -12.94 8.97
N CYS A 83 2.81 -13.01 9.77
CA CYS A 83 2.38 -11.91 10.64
C CYS A 83 3.26 -11.71 11.89
N PHE A 84 3.81 -12.78 12.48
CA PHE A 84 4.29 -12.74 13.86
C PHE A 84 5.75 -13.14 14.07
N HIS A 85 6.45 -13.65 13.05
CA HIS A 85 7.84 -14.11 13.19
C HIS A 85 8.84 -13.40 12.26
N GLY A 86 8.37 -12.75 11.20
CA GLY A 86 9.21 -11.89 10.37
C GLY A 86 9.45 -10.55 11.05
N LYS A 87 10.72 -10.18 11.27
CA LYS A 87 11.14 -8.76 11.34
C LYS A 87 10.94 -8.03 9.99
N GLY A 88 9.87 -8.31 9.26
CA GLY A 88 9.79 -8.11 7.82
C GLY A 88 8.36 -7.90 7.34
N LEU A 89 7.78 -6.82 7.81
CA LEU A 89 6.72 -6.04 7.16
C LEU A 89 6.62 -4.64 7.79
N ILE A 90 7.25 -4.45 8.96
CA ILE A 90 7.43 -3.16 9.62
C ILE A 90 8.94 -2.88 9.87
N PRO A 91 9.79 -2.87 8.84
CA PRO A 91 10.95 -1.97 8.92
C PRO A 91 11.11 -1.05 7.70
N PHE A 92 10.12 -0.95 6.81
CA PHE A 92 10.32 -0.20 5.55
C PHE A 92 10.03 1.31 5.61
N PHE A 93 9.38 1.85 6.66
CA PHE A 93 9.01 3.29 6.70
C PHE A 93 9.12 3.97 8.08
N LEU A 94 10.04 3.54 8.94
CA LEU A 94 10.44 4.29 10.14
C LEU A 94 11.95 4.57 10.11
N LEU A 95 12.38 5.35 9.13
CA LEU A 95 13.59 6.16 9.16
C LEU A 95 13.26 7.57 8.67
#